data_AF-A0A0S8JAR5-F1
#
_entry.id   AF-A0A0S8JAR5-F1
#
_cell.length_a   1.000
_cell.length_b   1.000
_cell.length_c   1.000
_cell.angle_alpha   90.00
_cell.angle_beta   90.00
_cell.angle_gamma   90.00
#
_symmetry.space_group_name_H-M   'P 1'
#
loop_
_entity.id
_entity.type
_entity.pdbx_description
1 polymer ?
#
loop_
_entity_poly.entity_id
_entity_poly.type
_entity_poly.pdbx_seq_one_letter_code
_entity_poly.pdbx_strand_id
1 'polypeptide(L)' 'MEVTLKIFRYNPEIDKKPHYEKYTLDADLTDRILDLLERIKGEEDGTLAFRRSCAHGI' A
#
# COMPACT_ATOMS: atom_id res chain seq x y z
N MET A 1 -12.80 8.38 6.52
CA MET A 1 -12.17 8.29 7.86
C MET A 1 -10.67 8.27 7.65
N GLU A 2 -9.91 9.05 8.40
CA GLU A 2 -8.45 9.08 8.24
C GLU A 2 -7.83 7.76 8.74
N VAL A 3 -7.03 7.12 7.90
CA VAL A 3 -6.30 5.89 8.21
C VAL A 3 -4.83 6.06 7.83
N THR A 4 -3.94 5.61 8.70
CA THR A 4 -2.50 5.53 8.38
C THR A 4 -2.08 4.08 8.16
N LEU A 5 -1.69 3.75 6.93
CA LEU A 5 -1.08 2.48 6.58
C LEU A 5 0.43 2.54 6.81
N LYS A 6 0.95 1.59 7.60
CA LYS A 6 2.39 1.41 7.81
C LYS A 6 2.85 0.22 6.97
N ILE A 7 3.53 0.50 5.86
CA ILE A 7 3.93 -0.50 4.85
C ILE A 7 5.41 -0.80 4.99
N PHE A 8 5.76 -2.10 4.99
CA PHE A 8 7.14 -2.56 4.97
C PHE A 8 7.67 -2.60 3.55
N ARG A 9 8.79 -1.91 3.30
CA ARG A 9 9.32 -1.63 1.98
C ARG A 9 10.76 -2.09 1.87
N TYR A 10 11.11 -2.56 0.68
CA TYR A 10 12.47 -2.92 0.33
C TYR A 10 12.63 -2.98 -1.19
N ASN A 11 13.59 -2.23 -1.71
CA ASN A 11 14.11 -2.31 -3.06
C ASN A 11 15.59 -2.74 -3.01
N PRO A 12 15.95 -3.95 -3.46
CA PRO A 12 17.33 -4.45 -3.38
C PRO A 12 18.36 -3.64 -4.19
N GLU A 13 17.93 -2.81 -5.14
CA GLU A 13 18.83 -1.99 -5.95
C GLU A 13 19.22 -0.67 -5.25
N ILE A 14 18.44 -0.23 -4.27
CA ILE A 14 18.55 1.10 -3.66
C ILE A 14 18.70 1.02 -2.14
N ASP A 15 17.97 0.13 -1.48
CA ASP A 15 17.85 0.09 -0.03
C ASP A 15 18.96 -0.74 0.62
N LYS A 16 19.63 -0.16 1.63
CA LYS A 16 20.62 -0.87 2.45
C LYS A 16 19.99 -1.87 3.41
N LYS A 17 18.74 -1.63 3.81
CA LYS A 17 17.95 -2.47 4.70
C LYS A 17 16.47 -2.17 4.47
N PRO A 18 15.56 -3.14 4.71
CA PRO A 18 14.14 -2.85 4.69
C PRO A 18 13.74 -1.78 5.70
N HIS A 19 12.70 -1.02 5.38
CA HIS A 19 12.20 0.06 6.21
C HIS A 19 10.67 0.12 6.19
N TYR A 20 10.11 0.95 7.05
CA TYR A 20 8.68 1.21 7.07
C TYR A 20 8.41 2.59 6.49
N GLU A 21 7.42 2.66 5.59
CA GLU A 21 6.84 3.89 5.08
C GLU A 21 5.41 4.03 5.63
N LYS A 22 4.94 5.26 5.77
CA LYS A 22 3.60 5.57 6.26
C LYS A 22 2.87 6.38 5.22
N TYR A 23 1.64 5.97 4.93
CA TYR A 23 0.73 6.67 4.03
C TYR A 23 -0.53 6.97 4.82
N THR A 24 -0.94 8.24 4.85
CA THR A 24 -2.17 8.68 5.52
C THR A 24 -3.17 9.09 4.47
N LEU A 25 -4.37 8.53 4.56
CA LEU A 25 -5.36 8.61 3.51
C LEU A 25 -6.78 8.50 4.07
N ASP A 26 -7.72 9.15 3.38
CA ASP A 26 -9.14 9.07 3.71
C ASP A 26 -9.76 7.79 3.14
N ALA A 27 -10.17 6.88 4.01
CA ALA A 27 -10.82 5.63 3.64
C ALA A 27 -12.32 5.67 3.88
N ASP A 28 -13.09 5.03 3.01
CA ASP A 28 -14.51 4.75 3.24
C ASP A 28 -14.68 3.46 4.05
N LEU A 29 -15.83 3.31 4.71
CA LEU A 29 -16.14 2.11 5.52
C LEU A 29 -16.18 0.82 4.69
N THR A 30 -16.35 0.95 3.37
CA THR A 30 -16.39 -0.15 2.41
C THR A 30 -15.02 -0.47 1.81
N ASP A 31 -14.00 0.36 2.04
CA ASP A 31 -12.68 0.13 1.47
C ASP A 31 -12.01 -1.08 2.12
N ARG A 32 -11.46 -1.96 1.29
CA ARG A 32 -10.57 -3.04 1.73
C ARG A 32 -9.14 -2.53 1.70
N ILE A 33 -8.26 -3.23 2.41
CA ILE A 33 -6.81 -2.97 2.33
C ILE A 33 -6.30 -2.99 0.89
N LEU A 34 -6.86 -3.85 0.03
CA LEU A 34 -6.50 -3.89 -1.39
C LEU A 34 -6.82 -2.58 -2.11
N ASP A 35 -7.99 -1.98 -1.85
CA ASP A 35 -8.40 -0.72 -2.50
C ASP A 35 -7.45 0.41 -2.09
N LEU A 36 -7.06 0.46 -0.81
CA LEU A 36 -6.11 1.45 -0.30
C LEU A 36 -4.69 1.25 -0.88
N LEU A 37 -4.24 0.00 -1.04
CA LEU A 37 -2.94 -0.31 -1.65
C LEU A 37 -2.89 0.04 -3.15
N GLU A 38 -3.98 -0.20 -3.89
CA GLU A 38 -4.09 0.22 -5.29
C GLU A 38 -4.09 1.75 -5.40
N ARG A 39 -4.77 2.46 -4.49
CA ARG A 39 -4.75 3.94 -4.48
C ARG A 39 -3.36 4.49 -4.21
N ILE A 40 -2.68 4.01 -3.16
CA ILE A 40 -1.28 4.42 -2.88
C ILE A 40 -0.43 4.18 -4.12
N LYS A 41 -0.53 3.00 -4.76
CA LYS A 41 0.24 2.69 -5.96
C LYS A 41 -0.10 3.59 -7.16
N GLY A 42 -1.37 3.92 -7.35
CA GLY A 42 -1.84 4.68 -8.51
C GLY A 42 -1.59 6.19 -8.41
N GLU A 43 -1.70 6.73 -7.20
CA GLU A 43 -1.83 8.18 -6.99
C GLU A 43 -0.68 8.78 -6.17
N GLU A 44 -0.09 8.02 -5.24
CA GLU A 44 0.91 8.54 -4.30
C GLU A 44 2.34 8.01 -4.58
N ASP A 45 2.50 6.70 -4.75
CA ASP A 45 3.79 6.01 -4.94
C ASP A 45 3.69 4.86 -5.94
N GLY A 46 3.99 5.16 -7.21
CA GLY A 46 4.03 4.18 -8.31
C GLY A 46 5.00 3.00 -8.11
N THR A 47 5.99 3.16 -7.22
CA THR A 47 7.00 2.13 -6.94
C THR A 47 6.54 1.12 -5.89
N LEU A 48 5.35 1.32 -5.29
CA LEU A 48 4.75 0.33 -4.40
C LEU A 48 4.45 -0.96 -5.17
N ALA A 49 4.93 -2.09 -4.64
CA ALA A 49 4.72 -3.41 -5.23
C ALA A 49 4.10 -4.37 -4.21
N PHE A 50 3.02 -5.03 -4.61
CA PHE A 50 2.33 -6.06 -3.83
C PHE A 50 1.65 -7.06 -4.77
N ARG A 51 1.27 -8.23 -4.25
CA ARG A 51 0.58 -9.26 -5.02
C ARG A 51 -0.92 -9.15 -4.83
N ARG A 52 -1.68 -9.26 -5.92
CA ARG A 52 -3.13 -9.37 -5.93
C ARG A 52 -3.61 -10.24 -7.08
N SER A 53 -4.85 -10.71 -7.00
CA SER A 53 -5.48 -11.48 -8.07
C SER A 53 -6.99 -11.22 -8.13
N CYS A 54 -7.81 -12.03 -7.45
CA CYS A 54 -9.26 -12.04 -7.64
C CYS A 54 -9.99 -10.89 -6.90
N ALA A 55 -9.39 -10.29 -5.86
CA ALA A 55 -10.03 -9.32 -4.97
C ALA A 55 -11.28 -9.81 -4.20
N HIS A 56 -11.61 -11.11 -4.27
CA HIS A 56 -12.78 -11.69 -3.62
C HIS A 56 -12.44 -12.65 -2.46
N GLY A 57 -11.14 -12.85 -2.16
CA GLY A 57 -10.71 -13.62 -0.99
C GLY A 57 -10.92 -15.13 -1.09
N ILE A 58 -10.77 -15.69 -2.30
CA ILE A 58 -10.83 -17.14 -2.58
C ILE A 58 -9.44 -17.74 -2.77
#